data_AF-A0A061J317-F1
#
_entry.id   AF-A0A061J317-F1
#
_cell.length_a   1.000
_cell.length_b   1.000
_cell.length_c   1.000
_cell.angle_alpha   90.00
_cell.angle_beta   90.00
_cell.angle_gamma   90.00
#
_symmetry.space_group_name_H-M   'P 1'
#
loop_
_entity.id
_entity.type
_entity.pdbx_description
1 polymer ?
#
loop_
_entity_poly.entity_id
_entity_poly.type
_entity_poly.pdbx_seq_one_letter_code
_entity_poly.pdbx_strand_id
1 'polypeptide(L)'
;MRLFLAVLGIVVSLVFVNWSTATALCPSNGNTHVIYVTSNMGDNIWAFDTAGHYIGFVLNKSSFPFHVEKLRDMKFGPGNYLYVTSARGTYSRVFAVSGNGLLNRTLNEGCTRNYLFTVTTQSSKNPFLDHPYAVAFHPLDGSLFVSNQNSVTITKYKRVGSDKDTFPRWEPVRNVVHALSNVSELDGVPSKAGLFASSWSNAYSMLSVRGLALSPPLPRALVEQAAPAGYYSTVRGLAYYVVVCDIAADRLHIFLAQTGEHLFSIPVSSPVQVLFPSRYEKPIKTPTSYFETPYVYVTSKEEGSAFLVPLVAPPHAADVTHFINPQGQATAYRITKRVPYRSLSGIYENPSHEMLLIADRAGRRISTYASPFLMNEKEAEPSSFLGHFSSTLPDQPEFILSTMVEQQSSIPFCYELSEDGSFRYVALCTAGYMWALGVLFSFLAAVIFCVLRKVRRCQEWSSKYGKAAVQIPTNTPAEEAPLVDDNHVEGYGTAT
;
A
#
# COMPACT_ATOMS: atom_id res chain seq x y z
N MET A 1 -39.54 -1.00 45.23
CA MET A 1 -38.28 -0.22 45.24
C MET A 1 -37.07 -1.14 45.11
N ARG A 2 -36.97 -2.20 45.92
CA ARG A 2 -35.87 -3.18 45.86
C ARG A 2 -35.72 -3.91 44.51
N LEU A 3 -36.81 -4.35 43.88
CA LEU A 3 -36.77 -4.96 42.54
C LEU A 3 -36.28 -3.98 41.46
N PHE A 4 -36.62 -2.70 41.60
CA PHE A 4 -36.27 -1.65 40.64
C PHE A 4 -34.79 -1.26 40.74
N LEU A 5 -34.26 -1.18 41.96
CA LEU A 5 -32.84 -1.00 42.22
C LEU A 5 -32.02 -2.19 41.74
N ALA A 6 -32.54 -3.41 41.86
CA ALA A 6 -31.89 -4.61 41.35
C ALA A 6 -31.82 -4.61 39.81
N VAL A 7 -32.92 -4.26 39.12
CA VAL A 7 -32.93 -4.15 37.65
C VAL A 7 -32.02 -3.02 37.17
N LEU A 8 -32.04 -1.86 37.83
CA LEU A 8 -31.14 -0.74 37.51
C LEU A 8 -29.68 -1.12 37.72
N GLY A 9 -29.36 -1.83 38.81
CA GLY A 9 -28.02 -2.33 39.09
C GLY A 9 -27.53 -3.32 38.04
N ILE A 10 -28.40 -4.22 37.58
CA ILE A 10 -28.09 -5.17 36.49
C ILE A 10 -27.88 -4.43 35.17
N VAL A 11 -28.71 -3.44 34.83
CA VAL A 11 -28.56 -2.66 33.59
C VAL A 11 -27.30 -1.80 33.64
N VAL A 12 -27.01 -1.12 34.74
CA VAL A 12 -25.78 -0.34 34.91
C VAL A 12 -24.55 -1.26 34.87
N SER A 13 -24.62 -2.43 35.49
CA SER A 13 -23.52 -3.42 35.42
C SER A 13 -23.35 -3.96 34.00
N LEU A 14 -24.42 -4.25 33.27
CA LEU A 14 -24.35 -4.65 31.86
C LEU A 14 -23.83 -3.53 30.97
N VAL A 15 -24.15 -2.27 31.27
CA VAL A 15 -23.62 -1.10 30.56
C VAL A 15 -22.13 -0.93 30.86
N PHE A 16 -21.67 -1.07 32.11
CA PHE A 16 -20.25 -0.99 32.48
C PHE A 16 -19.43 -2.17 31.96
N VAL A 17 -19.95 -3.39 32.04
CA VAL A 17 -19.30 -4.60 31.51
C VAL A 17 -19.20 -4.53 29.98
N ASN A 18 -20.24 -4.02 29.30
CA ASN A 18 -20.18 -3.75 27.87
C ASN A 18 -19.37 -2.50 27.52
N TRP A 19 -19.19 -1.53 28.41
CA TRP A 19 -18.35 -0.35 28.13
C TRP A 19 -16.88 -0.75 27.97
N SER A 20 -16.41 -1.72 28.77
CA SER A 20 -15.06 -2.27 28.68
C SER A 20 -14.84 -3.26 27.53
N THR A 21 -15.90 -3.87 26.98
CA THR A 21 -15.81 -4.80 25.83
C THR A 21 -16.25 -4.17 24.49
N ALA A 22 -16.94 -3.03 24.52
CA ALA A 22 -17.41 -2.31 23.33
C ALA A 22 -16.56 -1.10 22.96
N THR A 23 -15.34 -0.96 23.53
CA THR A 23 -14.28 -0.22 22.85
C THR A 23 -13.52 -1.15 21.89
N ALA A 24 -14.26 -1.86 21.03
CA ALA A 24 -13.79 -1.97 19.66
C ALA A 24 -13.96 -0.56 19.08
N LEU A 25 -12.97 0.30 19.33
CA LEU A 25 -12.68 1.40 18.44
C LEU A 25 -12.59 0.75 17.06
N CYS A 26 -13.67 0.83 16.28
CA CYS A 26 -13.58 0.63 14.86
C CYS A 26 -12.37 1.48 14.45
N PRO A 27 -11.27 0.91 13.91
CA PRO A 27 -10.24 1.75 13.36
C PRO A 27 -10.98 2.60 12.33
N SER A 28 -11.11 3.90 12.61
CA SER A 28 -11.90 4.86 11.83
C SER A 28 -11.32 5.09 10.43
N ASN A 29 -10.39 4.26 10.01
CA ASN A 29 -9.67 4.37 8.78
C ASN A 29 -9.90 3.03 8.08
N GLY A 30 -10.85 3.01 7.14
CA GLY A 30 -11.13 1.87 6.27
C GLY A 30 -9.92 1.57 5.37
N ASN A 31 -8.86 1.05 5.97
CA ASN A 31 -7.62 0.70 5.30
C ASN A 31 -7.88 -0.58 4.52
N THR A 32 -8.26 -0.40 3.25
CA THR A 32 -8.42 -1.47 2.27
C THR A 32 -7.08 -1.93 1.69
N HIS A 33 -5.96 -1.37 2.14
CA HIS A 33 -4.60 -1.68 1.66
C HIS A 33 -3.61 -1.93 2.80
N VAL A 34 -2.63 -2.80 2.53
CA VAL A 34 -1.43 -3.04 3.34
C VAL A 34 -0.18 -2.76 2.52
N ILE A 35 0.88 -2.33 3.18
CA ILE A 35 2.20 -2.11 2.59
C ILE A 35 3.13 -3.25 2.99
N TYR A 36 3.62 -3.99 2.01
CA TYR A 36 4.64 -5.00 2.19
C TYR A 36 6.01 -4.42 1.96
N VAL A 37 6.97 -4.82 2.79
CA VAL A 37 8.35 -4.39 2.72
C VAL A 37 9.26 -5.60 2.84
N THR A 38 10.15 -5.80 1.87
CA THR A 38 11.23 -6.77 2.00
C THR A 38 12.49 -6.11 2.57
N SER A 39 13.36 -6.93 3.13
CA SER A 39 14.61 -6.48 3.73
C SER A 39 15.81 -7.05 3.00
N ASN A 40 16.96 -6.38 3.11
CA ASN A 40 18.15 -6.78 2.40
C ASN A 40 18.73 -8.13 2.87
N MET A 41 18.60 -8.47 4.15
CA MET A 41 19.17 -9.71 4.70
C MET A 41 18.12 -10.66 5.29
N GLY A 42 16.88 -10.22 5.44
CA GLY A 42 15.84 -11.01 6.10
C GLY A 42 15.33 -12.19 5.28
N ASP A 43 14.72 -13.11 6.01
CA ASP A 43 14.00 -14.29 5.53
C ASP A 43 12.49 -14.05 5.42
N ASN A 44 12.06 -12.79 5.54
CA ASN A 44 10.66 -12.44 5.67
C ASN A 44 10.29 -11.12 4.98
N ILE A 45 8.98 -10.92 4.85
CA ILE A 45 8.34 -9.72 4.31
C ILE A 45 7.51 -9.13 5.46
N TRP A 46 7.74 -7.86 5.77
CA TRP A 46 7.00 -7.13 6.79
C TRP A 46 5.74 -6.53 6.20
N ALA A 47 4.63 -6.63 6.92
CA ALA A 47 3.38 -5.98 6.58
C ALA A 47 3.14 -4.78 7.49
N PHE A 48 2.70 -3.68 6.90
CA PHE A 48 2.30 -2.45 7.57
C PHE A 48 0.90 -2.03 7.14
N ASP A 49 0.17 -1.33 8.00
CA ASP A 49 -1.04 -0.61 7.58
C ASP A 49 -0.66 0.64 6.77
N THR A 50 -1.64 1.34 6.20
CA THR A 50 -1.36 2.57 5.43
C THR A 50 -0.90 3.74 6.29
N ALA A 51 -1.01 3.65 7.62
CA ALA A 51 -0.48 4.64 8.55
C ALA A 51 0.98 4.33 8.95
N GLY A 52 1.52 3.16 8.54
CA GLY A 52 2.88 2.74 8.82
C GLY A 52 3.07 1.95 10.12
N HIS A 53 1.97 1.53 10.76
CA HIS A 53 2.04 0.62 11.90
C HIS A 53 2.33 -0.80 11.42
N TYR A 54 3.28 -1.46 12.09
CA TYR A 54 3.63 -2.84 11.80
C TYR A 54 2.48 -3.79 12.18
N ILE A 55 2.04 -4.62 11.23
CA ILE A 55 0.96 -5.59 11.40
C ILE A 55 1.53 -6.98 11.70
N GLY A 56 2.65 -7.35 11.06
CA GLY A 56 3.21 -8.68 11.22
C GLY A 56 4.07 -9.12 10.03
N PHE A 57 4.33 -10.42 9.97
CA PHE A 57 5.07 -11.05 8.89
C PHE A 57 4.10 -11.68 7.87
N VAL A 58 4.39 -11.51 6.57
CA VAL A 58 3.59 -12.12 5.48
C VAL A 58 3.92 -13.60 5.31
N LEU A 59 5.15 -13.99 5.66
CA LEU A 59 5.67 -15.34 5.54
C LEU A 59 6.18 -15.82 6.90
N ASN A 60 6.30 -17.12 7.09
CA ASN A 60 7.02 -17.68 8.23
C ASN A 60 7.71 -18.99 7.84
N LYS A 61 8.36 -19.65 8.80
CA LYS A 61 9.02 -20.94 8.56
C LYS A 61 8.02 -22.04 8.17
N SER A 62 6.79 -22.01 8.68
CA SER A 62 5.76 -23.01 8.31
C SER A 62 5.16 -22.77 6.92
N SER A 63 5.30 -21.56 6.34
CA SER A 63 4.91 -21.26 4.96
C SER A 63 5.62 -22.12 3.92
N PHE A 64 6.80 -22.67 4.23
CA PHE A 64 7.67 -23.31 3.24
C PHE A 64 8.06 -24.74 3.64
N PRO A 65 8.14 -25.67 2.66
CA PRO A 65 8.72 -27.00 2.87
C PRO A 65 10.27 -26.98 2.86
N PHE A 66 10.89 -25.81 2.78
CA PHE A 66 12.33 -25.62 2.70
C PHE A 66 12.73 -24.28 3.32
N HIS A 67 14.02 -24.12 3.61
CA HIS A 67 14.53 -22.86 4.14
C HIS A 67 14.66 -21.79 3.05
N VAL A 68 14.21 -20.56 3.35
CA VAL A 68 14.31 -19.37 2.49
C VAL A 68 15.02 -18.25 3.24
N GLU A 69 15.87 -17.51 2.55
CA GLU A 69 16.58 -16.34 3.10
C GLU A 69 16.79 -15.30 1.98
N LYS A 70 17.14 -14.07 2.38
CA LYS A 70 17.44 -12.97 1.46
C LYS A 70 16.31 -12.77 0.46
N LEU A 71 15.10 -12.58 0.97
CA LEU A 71 13.95 -12.27 0.13
C LEU A 71 14.14 -10.88 -0.47
N ARG A 72 14.15 -10.79 -1.80
CA ARG A 72 14.40 -9.52 -2.52
C ARG A 72 13.09 -8.94 -3.01
N ASP A 73 12.86 -8.97 -4.31
CA ASP A 73 11.67 -8.44 -4.93
C ASP A 73 10.46 -9.35 -4.71
N MET A 74 9.30 -8.71 -4.70
CA MET A 74 7.99 -9.33 -4.60
C MET A 74 7.03 -8.65 -5.58
N LYS A 75 6.34 -9.44 -6.39
CA LYS A 75 5.45 -8.89 -7.42
C LYS A 75 4.27 -9.81 -7.66
N PHE A 76 3.09 -9.21 -7.85
CA PHE A 76 1.95 -9.97 -8.36
C PHE A 76 2.18 -10.29 -9.83
N GLY A 77 2.00 -11.57 -10.17
CA GLY A 77 2.14 -12.07 -11.53
C GLY A 77 0.88 -12.80 -11.97
N PRO A 78 0.92 -13.43 -13.15
CA PRO A 78 -0.29 -14.02 -13.70
C PRO A 78 -0.79 -15.19 -12.84
N GLY A 79 -2.12 -15.34 -12.73
CA GLY A 79 -2.76 -16.20 -11.71
C GLY A 79 -2.94 -15.52 -10.35
N ASN A 80 -2.62 -14.22 -10.25
CA ASN A 80 -2.75 -13.39 -9.04
C ASN A 80 -1.98 -13.92 -7.82
N TYR A 81 -0.92 -14.70 -8.07
CA TYR A 81 0.01 -15.14 -7.03
C TYR A 81 1.04 -14.07 -6.72
N LEU A 82 1.54 -14.06 -5.48
CA LEU A 82 2.68 -13.24 -5.11
C LEU A 82 3.95 -14.02 -5.40
N TYR A 83 4.72 -13.53 -6.37
CA TYR A 83 6.01 -14.08 -6.72
C TYR A 83 7.08 -13.41 -5.89
N VAL A 84 7.97 -14.19 -5.31
CA VAL A 84 9.03 -13.71 -4.43
C VAL A 84 10.35 -14.30 -4.92
N THR A 85 11.38 -13.47 -4.90
CA THR A 85 12.75 -13.88 -5.19
C THR A 85 13.52 -14.13 -3.91
N SER A 86 14.29 -15.22 -3.87
CA SER A 86 15.22 -15.52 -2.78
C SER A 86 16.63 -15.62 -3.36
N ALA A 87 17.54 -14.86 -2.76
CA ALA A 87 18.84 -14.58 -3.31
C ALA A 87 19.95 -15.26 -2.48
N ARG A 88 19.79 -16.57 -2.25
CA ARG A 88 20.59 -17.36 -1.31
C ARG A 88 21.67 -18.19 -2.00
N GLY A 89 22.63 -17.54 -2.67
CA GLY A 89 23.74 -18.22 -3.37
C GLY A 89 23.22 -19.34 -4.27
N THR A 90 23.78 -20.55 -4.16
CA THR A 90 23.37 -21.75 -4.92
C THR A 90 21.92 -22.19 -4.71
N TYR A 91 21.25 -21.69 -3.67
CA TYR A 91 19.83 -21.96 -3.38
C TYR A 91 18.89 -20.90 -3.95
N SER A 92 19.42 -19.96 -4.74
CA SER A 92 18.66 -18.89 -5.38
C SER A 92 17.48 -19.43 -6.18
N ARG A 93 16.35 -18.75 -6.07
CA ARG A 93 15.09 -19.20 -6.65
C ARG A 93 14.08 -18.08 -6.79
N VAL A 94 13.11 -18.31 -7.66
CA VAL A 94 11.85 -17.56 -7.71
C VAL A 94 10.74 -18.55 -7.39
N PHE A 95 9.85 -18.19 -6.47
CA PHE A 95 8.70 -19.02 -6.11
C PHE A 95 7.44 -18.18 -6.02
N ALA A 96 6.30 -18.87 -6.15
CA ALA A 96 5.00 -18.28 -5.93
C ALA A 96 4.48 -18.74 -4.56
N VAL A 97 4.04 -17.79 -3.76
CA VAL A 97 3.17 -18.05 -2.60
C VAL A 97 1.74 -17.66 -2.97
N SER A 98 0.80 -18.01 -2.10
CA SER A 98 -0.58 -17.60 -2.28
C SER A 98 -0.67 -16.09 -2.53
N GLY A 99 -1.61 -15.74 -3.41
CA GLY A 99 -2.00 -14.35 -3.63
C GLY A 99 -2.69 -13.84 -2.38
N ASN A 100 -3.91 -13.33 -2.52
CA ASN A 100 -4.73 -13.11 -1.33
C ASN A 100 -5.01 -14.46 -0.64
N GLY A 101 -4.27 -14.73 0.44
CA GLY A 101 -4.27 -16.03 1.09
C GLY A 101 -5.63 -16.34 1.69
N LEU A 102 -6.35 -15.33 2.19
CA LEU A 102 -7.67 -15.49 2.79
C LEU A 102 -8.75 -15.78 1.73
N LEU A 103 -8.79 -15.01 0.63
CA LEU A 103 -9.77 -15.22 -0.46
C LEU A 103 -9.62 -16.59 -1.12
N ASN A 104 -8.39 -17.06 -1.25
CA ASN A 104 -8.10 -18.36 -1.84
C ASN A 104 -8.13 -19.50 -0.82
N ARG A 105 -8.43 -19.23 0.47
CA ARG A 105 -8.34 -20.21 1.58
C ARG A 105 -6.99 -20.93 1.64
N THR A 106 -5.93 -20.18 1.39
CA THR A 106 -4.53 -20.59 1.31
C THR A 106 -3.67 -19.82 2.31
N LEU A 107 -4.24 -19.42 3.46
CA LEU A 107 -3.45 -18.97 4.61
C LEU A 107 -2.96 -20.18 5.41
N ASN A 108 -1.77 -20.03 5.97
CA ASN A 108 -1.17 -20.94 6.93
C ASN A 108 -1.45 -20.49 8.36
N GLU A 109 -0.85 -21.20 9.32
CA GLU A 109 -0.72 -20.78 10.71
C GLU A 109 -0.24 -19.31 10.82
N GLY A 110 -0.89 -18.56 11.71
CA GLY A 110 -0.58 -17.15 11.94
C GLY A 110 -0.96 -16.20 10.80
N CYS A 111 -1.90 -16.58 9.93
CA CYS A 111 -2.36 -15.77 8.79
C CYS A 111 -1.23 -15.43 7.79
N THR A 112 -0.27 -16.32 7.63
CA THR A 112 0.83 -16.19 6.67
C THR A 112 0.50 -16.85 5.34
N ARG A 113 1.21 -16.50 4.28
CA ARG A 113 0.96 -17.06 2.94
C ARG A 113 1.50 -18.49 2.80
N ASN A 114 0.84 -19.29 1.97
CA ASN A 114 1.24 -20.65 1.66
C ASN A 114 2.17 -20.67 0.45
N TYR A 115 3.26 -21.42 0.52
CA TYR A 115 3.99 -21.82 -0.66
C TYR A 115 3.07 -22.59 -1.64
N LEU A 116 3.13 -22.24 -2.92
CA LEU A 116 2.38 -22.94 -3.97
C LEU A 116 3.32 -23.77 -4.84
N PHE A 117 4.27 -23.11 -5.50
CA PHE A 117 5.20 -23.77 -6.41
C PHE A 117 6.48 -22.94 -6.61
N THR A 118 7.53 -23.61 -7.05
CA THR A 118 8.78 -22.97 -7.45
C THR A 118 8.72 -22.69 -8.94
N VAL A 119 8.94 -21.43 -9.32
CA VAL A 119 8.99 -20.99 -10.71
C VAL A 119 10.28 -21.48 -11.34
N THR A 120 11.41 -21.16 -10.69
CA THR A 120 12.74 -21.53 -11.18
C THR A 120 13.74 -21.54 -10.05
N THR A 121 14.79 -22.36 -10.19
CA THR A 121 15.91 -22.46 -9.26
C THR A 121 17.23 -22.32 -10.00
N GLN A 122 18.26 -21.88 -9.29
CA GLN A 122 19.62 -21.96 -9.80
C GLN A 122 20.02 -23.43 -9.94
N SER A 123 20.58 -23.77 -11.09
CA SER A 123 21.06 -25.13 -11.37
C SER A 123 22.04 -25.09 -12.54
N SER A 124 22.66 -26.22 -12.89
CA SER A 124 23.49 -26.31 -14.09
C SER A 124 22.74 -25.98 -15.39
N LYS A 125 21.41 -26.20 -15.42
CA LYS A 125 20.54 -25.85 -16.57
C LYS A 125 20.05 -24.40 -16.54
N ASN A 126 20.18 -23.74 -15.40
CA ASN A 126 19.81 -22.34 -15.19
C ASN A 126 20.90 -21.64 -14.34
N PRO A 127 22.13 -21.55 -14.85
CA PRO A 127 23.28 -21.15 -14.03
C PRO A 127 23.23 -19.67 -13.62
N PHE A 128 22.56 -18.85 -14.42
CA PHE A 128 22.57 -17.39 -14.28
C PHE A 128 21.56 -16.83 -13.29
N LEU A 129 20.69 -17.65 -12.72
CA LEU A 129 19.81 -17.26 -11.60
C LEU A 129 20.63 -17.17 -10.29
N ASP A 130 21.70 -16.39 -10.32
CA ASP A 130 22.61 -16.17 -9.20
C ASP A 130 22.30 -14.83 -8.55
N HIS A 131 21.81 -14.91 -7.31
CA HIS A 131 21.44 -13.75 -6.52
C HIS A 131 20.38 -12.88 -7.26
N PRO A 132 19.20 -13.46 -7.59
CA PRO A 132 18.10 -12.74 -8.23
C PRO A 132 17.70 -11.53 -7.38
N TYR A 133 17.57 -10.37 -8.02
CA TYR A 133 17.37 -9.10 -7.34
C TYR A 133 15.97 -8.55 -7.59
N ALA A 134 15.58 -8.34 -8.85
CA ALA A 134 14.27 -7.80 -9.24
C ALA A 134 13.57 -8.64 -10.31
N VAL A 135 12.24 -8.54 -10.38
CA VAL A 135 11.40 -9.26 -11.34
C VAL A 135 10.35 -8.38 -12.01
N ALA A 136 10.04 -8.70 -13.26
CA ALA A 136 8.87 -8.15 -13.94
C ALA A 136 8.18 -9.19 -14.80
N PHE A 137 6.85 -9.06 -14.91
CA PHE A 137 6.04 -9.88 -15.80
C PHE A 137 5.66 -9.08 -17.03
N HIS A 138 5.76 -9.71 -18.20
CA HIS A 138 5.17 -9.19 -19.41
C HIS A 138 3.63 -9.28 -19.31
N PRO A 139 2.88 -8.17 -19.47
CA PRO A 139 1.44 -8.18 -19.24
C PRO A 139 0.67 -9.00 -20.28
N LEU A 140 1.20 -9.08 -21.52
CA LEU A 140 0.53 -9.82 -22.61
C LEU A 140 0.83 -11.34 -22.60
N ASP A 141 2.10 -11.74 -22.60
CA ASP A 141 2.48 -13.16 -22.72
C ASP A 141 2.80 -13.83 -21.38
N GLY A 142 2.81 -13.08 -20.28
CA GLY A 142 3.08 -13.58 -18.94
C GLY A 142 4.53 -14.02 -18.70
N SER A 143 5.47 -13.73 -19.60
CA SER A 143 6.90 -14.03 -19.43
C SER A 143 7.46 -13.31 -18.21
N LEU A 144 8.38 -13.99 -17.52
CA LEU A 144 9.06 -13.45 -16.34
C LEU A 144 10.47 -13.00 -16.73
N PHE A 145 10.80 -11.76 -16.43
CA PHE A 145 12.16 -11.22 -16.46
C PHE A 145 12.72 -11.18 -15.05
N VAL A 146 13.99 -11.53 -14.88
CA VAL A 146 14.69 -11.54 -13.60
C VAL A 146 16.05 -10.87 -13.78
N SER A 147 16.38 -9.88 -12.95
CA SER A 147 17.74 -9.36 -12.85
C SER A 147 18.55 -10.17 -11.84
N ASN A 148 19.78 -10.52 -12.20
CA ASN A 148 20.65 -11.39 -11.40
C ASN A 148 21.93 -10.65 -11.06
N GLN A 149 22.06 -10.28 -9.78
CA GLN A 149 23.10 -9.35 -9.32
C GLN A 149 24.52 -9.92 -9.49
N ASN A 150 24.73 -11.20 -9.19
CA ASN A 150 26.07 -11.78 -9.17
C ASN A 150 26.54 -12.21 -10.57
N SER A 151 25.63 -12.68 -11.41
CA SER A 151 25.95 -13.06 -12.79
C SER A 151 25.95 -11.87 -13.75
N VAL A 152 25.48 -10.69 -13.32
CA VAL A 152 25.37 -9.48 -14.15
C VAL A 152 24.55 -9.74 -15.41
N THR A 153 23.43 -10.45 -15.24
CA THR A 153 22.54 -10.85 -16.35
C THR A 153 21.09 -10.49 -16.07
N ILE A 154 20.32 -10.37 -17.15
CA ILE A 154 18.86 -10.45 -17.11
C ILE A 154 18.45 -11.78 -17.76
N THR A 155 17.67 -12.59 -17.05
CA THR A 155 17.12 -13.84 -17.57
C THR A 155 15.61 -13.72 -17.83
N LYS A 156 15.14 -14.40 -18.88
CA LYS A 156 13.73 -14.48 -19.27
C LYS A 156 13.25 -15.93 -19.19
N TYR A 157 12.09 -16.11 -18.58
CA TYR A 157 11.39 -17.39 -18.44
C TYR A 157 10.00 -17.28 -19.05
N LYS A 158 9.52 -18.36 -19.65
CA LYS A 158 8.15 -18.46 -20.16
C LYS A 158 7.39 -19.56 -19.44
N ARG A 159 6.07 -19.39 -19.37
CA ARG A 159 5.18 -20.45 -18.92
C ARG A 159 5.12 -21.57 -19.95
N VAL A 160 5.09 -22.80 -19.47
CA VAL A 160 4.93 -24.02 -20.26
C VAL A 160 3.95 -24.94 -19.54
N GLY A 161 3.24 -25.79 -20.28
CA GLY A 161 2.25 -26.70 -19.73
C GLY A 161 0.85 -26.47 -20.28
N SER A 162 -0.07 -27.38 -19.94
CA SER A 162 -1.47 -27.32 -20.33
C SER A 162 -2.27 -26.58 -19.26
N ASP A 163 -3.39 -25.94 -19.63
CA ASP A 163 -4.32 -25.30 -18.68
C ASP A 163 -4.91 -26.28 -17.64
N LYS A 164 -4.64 -27.59 -17.79
CA LYS A 164 -5.03 -28.65 -16.86
C LYS A 164 -4.03 -28.85 -15.70
N ASP A 165 -2.82 -28.30 -15.78
CA ASP A 165 -1.84 -28.39 -14.70
C ASP A 165 -2.29 -27.49 -13.53
N THR A 166 -2.33 -28.00 -12.29
CA THR A 166 -2.74 -27.22 -11.10
C THR A 166 -1.89 -25.97 -10.89
N PHE A 167 -0.62 -26.02 -11.26
CA PHE A 167 0.31 -24.89 -11.20
C PHE A 167 1.10 -24.76 -12.51
N PRO A 168 1.38 -23.54 -12.98
CA PRO A 168 2.12 -23.33 -14.21
C PRO A 168 3.57 -23.77 -14.06
N ARG A 169 4.08 -24.49 -15.07
CA ARG A 169 5.52 -24.77 -15.18
C ARG A 169 6.21 -23.62 -15.92
N TRP A 170 7.49 -23.44 -15.64
CA TRP A 170 8.30 -22.38 -16.24
C TRP A 170 9.60 -22.93 -16.78
N GLU A 171 10.04 -22.38 -17.91
CA GLU A 171 11.30 -22.74 -18.54
C GLU A 171 12.05 -21.50 -18.99
N PRO A 172 13.40 -21.50 -18.90
CA PRO A 172 14.20 -20.47 -19.53
C PRO A 172 13.91 -20.40 -21.03
N VAL A 173 13.88 -19.19 -21.60
CA VAL A 173 13.78 -19.05 -23.07
C VAL A 173 15.14 -19.36 -23.74
N ARG A 174 15.16 -19.42 -25.07
CA ARG A 174 16.44 -19.46 -25.80
C ARG A 174 17.19 -18.15 -25.57
N ASN A 175 18.51 -18.21 -25.47
CA ASN A 175 19.32 -17.02 -25.29
C ASN A 175 19.11 -16.06 -26.48
N VAL A 176 18.92 -14.78 -26.16
CA VAL A 176 18.81 -13.72 -27.16
C VAL A 176 20.17 -13.50 -27.81
N VAL A 177 20.20 -13.35 -29.14
CA VAL A 177 21.44 -13.18 -29.91
C VAL A 177 22.22 -11.94 -29.42
N HIS A 178 21.53 -10.84 -29.15
CA HIS A 178 22.13 -9.60 -28.62
C HIS A 178 22.76 -9.76 -27.23
N ALA A 179 22.35 -10.76 -26.45
CA ALA A 179 22.92 -11.04 -25.13
C ALA A 179 24.24 -11.82 -25.20
N LEU A 180 24.59 -12.39 -26.36
CA LEU A 180 25.73 -13.29 -26.54
C LEU A 180 26.65 -12.87 -27.70
N SER A 181 26.70 -11.58 -28.00
CA SER A 181 27.43 -11.08 -29.17
C SER A 181 28.96 -11.06 -29.00
N ASN A 182 29.49 -11.17 -27.78
CA ASN A 182 30.90 -11.41 -27.52
C ASN A 182 31.16 -12.92 -27.35
N VAL A 183 31.56 -13.58 -28.43
CA VAL A 183 31.57 -15.05 -28.55
C VAL A 183 32.77 -15.71 -27.86
N SER A 184 33.83 -14.94 -27.58
CA SER A 184 35.10 -15.47 -27.04
C SER A 184 35.03 -15.98 -25.59
N GLU A 185 33.94 -15.73 -24.85
CA GLU A 185 33.78 -16.14 -23.44
C GLU A 185 32.64 -17.16 -23.21
N LEU A 186 32.07 -17.74 -24.27
CA LEU A 186 30.80 -18.49 -24.20
C LEU A 186 30.92 -20.01 -24.03
N ASP A 187 32.13 -20.55 -23.86
CA ASP A 187 32.30 -21.99 -23.67
C ASP A 187 31.54 -22.48 -22.43
N GLY A 188 30.57 -23.37 -22.64
CA GLY A 188 29.76 -23.96 -21.57
C GLY A 188 28.45 -23.26 -21.26
N VAL A 189 28.07 -22.18 -21.95
CA VAL A 189 26.75 -21.54 -21.77
C VAL A 189 25.64 -22.40 -22.40
N PRO A 190 24.62 -22.86 -21.62
CA PRO A 190 23.52 -23.63 -22.20
C PRO A 190 22.74 -22.79 -23.22
N SER A 191 22.38 -23.39 -24.37
CA SER A 191 21.62 -22.71 -25.44
C SER A 191 20.25 -22.19 -25.03
N LYS A 192 19.69 -22.75 -23.95
CA LYS A 192 18.41 -22.38 -23.33
C LYS A 192 18.62 -22.07 -21.85
N ALA A 193 19.40 -21.03 -21.58
CA ALA A 193 19.64 -20.51 -20.23
C ALA A 193 18.81 -19.25 -19.93
N GLY A 194 17.97 -18.81 -20.87
CA GLY A 194 17.10 -17.65 -20.71
C GLY A 194 17.81 -16.32 -20.78
N LEU A 195 19.07 -16.23 -21.25
CA LEU A 195 19.79 -14.95 -21.30
C LEU A 195 19.06 -13.95 -22.21
N PHE A 196 18.58 -12.86 -21.61
CA PHE A 196 17.93 -11.75 -22.30
C PHE A 196 18.88 -10.57 -22.47
N ALA A 197 19.69 -10.27 -21.45
CA ALA A 197 20.80 -9.32 -21.51
C ALA A 197 21.96 -9.81 -20.62
N SER A 198 23.20 -9.47 -20.97
CA SER A 198 24.37 -9.93 -20.22
C SER A 198 25.58 -9.00 -20.36
N SER A 199 26.54 -9.09 -19.45
CA SER A 199 27.84 -8.43 -19.54
C SER A 199 28.70 -8.88 -20.73
N TRP A 200 28.33 -9.97 -21.42
CA TRP A 200 29.00 -10.49 -22.60
C TRP A 200 28.46 -9.94 -23.92
N SER A 201 27.64 -8.89 -23.90
CA SER A 201 27.25 -8.21 -25.13
C SER A 201 28.33 -7.23 -25.59
N ASN A 202 28.57 -7.16 -26.89
CA ASN A 202 29.35 -6.10 -27.50
C ASN A 202 28.52 -4.83 -27.77
N ALA A 203 27.20 -4.89 -27.62
CA ALA A 203 26.31 -3.74 -27.88
C ALA A 203 26.23 -2.76 -26.70
N TYR A 204 26.55 -3.22 -25.48
CA TYR A 204 26.45 -2.45 -24.25
C TYR A 204 27.37 -3.03 -23.18
N SER A 205 27.67 -2.23 -22.15
CA SER A 205 28.43 -2.69 -20.98
C SER A 205 27.50 -2.76 -19.76
N MET A 206 27.49 -3.90 -19.08
CA MET A 206 26.78 -4.12 -17.83
C MET A 206 27.77 -4.52 -16.74
N LEU A 207 27.74 -3.82 -15.60
CA LEU A 207 28.72 -4.01 -14.52
C LEU A 207 28.09 -4.47 -13.21
N SER A 208 26.91 -3.96 -12.85
CA SER A 208 26.18 -4.45 -11.68
C SER A 208 24.69 -4.18 -11.77
N VAL A 209 23.92 -5.21 -12.16
CA VAL A 209 22.47 -5.07 -12.34
C VAL A 209 21.71 -5.13 -11.02
N ARG A 210 20.67 -4.30 -10.91
CA ARG A 210 19.79 -4.21 -9.74
C ARG A 210 18.33 -4.15 -10.16
N GLY A 211 17.64 -3.05 -9.88
CA GLY A 211 16.23 -2.84 -10.18
C GLY A 211 15.91 -3.09 -11.65
N LEU A 212 14.70 -3.60 -11.86
CA LEU A 212 14.18 -3.93 -13.17
C LEU A 212 12.70 -3.57 -13.21
N ALA A 213 12.28 -2.88 -14.26
CA ALA A 213 10.89 -2.60 -14.53
C ALA A 213 10.56 -2.89 -16.00
N LEU A 214 9.30 -3.23 -16.24
CA LEU A 214 8.75 -3.30 -17.58
C LEU A 214 7.85 -2.09 -17.79
N SER A 215 8.02 -1.41 -18.93
CA SER A 215 7.20 -0.27 -19.29
C SER A 215 5.73 -0.67 -19.53
N PRO A 216 4.80 0.29 -19.45
CA PRO A 216 3.54 0.15 -20.17
C PRO A 216 3.78 0.15 -21.69
N PRO A 217 2.76 -0.18 -22.51
CA PRO A 217 2.91 -0.12 -23.96
C PRO A 217 3.12 1.33 -24.41
N LEU A 218 4.27 1.64 -25.00
CA LEU A 218 4.65 3.00 -25.42
C LEU A 218 4.98 3.06 -26.93
N PRO A 219 4.74 4.19 -27.61
CA PRO A 219 5.14 4.35 -29.02
C PRO A 219 6.66 4.34 -29.18
N ARG A 220 7.19 3.50 -30.09
CA ARG A 220 8.64 3.48 -30.40
C ARG A 220 9.18 4.84 -30.81
N ALA A 221 8.45 5.54 -31.67
CA ALA A 221 8.88 6.84 -32.17
C ALA A 221 9.06 7.89 -31.07
N LEU A 222 8.35 7.76 -29.94
CA LEU A 222 8.48 8.65 -28.79
C LEU A 222 9.72 8.30 -27.95
N VAL A 223 9.87 7.02 -27.58
CA VAL A 223 10.94 6.55 -26.69
C VAL A 223 12.30 6.64 -27.39
N GLU A 224 12.37 6.32 -28.67
CA GLU A 224 13.61 6.33 -29.47
C GLU A 224 13.89 7.70 -30.12
N GLN A 225 13.14 8.75 -29.74
CA GLN A 225 13.24 10.12 -30.29
C GLN A 225 13.11 10.24 -31.82
N ALA A 226 12.49 9.28 -32.50
CA ALA A 226 12.16 9.42 -33.93
C ALA A 226 11.03 10.44 -34.19
N ALA A 227 10.34 10.93 -33.15
CA ALA A 227 9.39 12.04 -33.20
C ALA A 227 9.21 12.69 -31.81
N PRO A 228 8.90 14.00 -31.73
CA PRO A 228 8.73 14.73 -30.47
C PRO A 228 7.40 14.40 -29.79
N ALA A 229 7.34 14.55 -28.46
CA ALA A 229 6.12 14.35 -27.68
C ALA A 229 4.93 15.14 -28.25
N GLY A 230 3.74 14.55 -28.22
CA GLY A 230 2.57 15.14 -28.88
C GLY A 230 1.68 14.10 -29.54
N TYR A 231 1.19 14.42 -30.73
CA TYR A 231 0.18 13.60 -31.37
C TYR A 231 0.79 12.37 -32.08
N TYR A 232 0.68 11.17 -31.50
CA TYR A 232 1.07 9.90 -32.10
C TYR A 232 -0.12 9.00 -32.35
N SER A 233 -0.22 8.43 -33.54
CA SER A 233 -1.19 7.39 -33.84
C SER A 233 -0.72 6.02 -33.34
N THR A 234 -1.54 5.35 -32.53
CA THR A 234 -1.31 3.95 -32.10
C THR A 234 -1.27 2.95 -33.27
N VAL A 235 -1.64 3.37 -34.49
CA VAL A 235 -1.61 2.54 -35.71
C VAL A 235 -0.19 2.08 -36.06
N ARG A 236 0.85 2.82 -35.67
CA ARG A 236 2.26 2.40 -35.87
C ARG A 236 2.76 1.36 -34.86
N GLY A 237 1.88 0.88 -33.98
CA GLY A 237 2.18 -0.12 -32.97
C GLY A 237 2.77 0.46 -31.69
N LEU A 238 2.57 -0.27 -30.60
CA LEU A 238 3.13 0.01 -29.28
C LEU A 238 4.13 -1.07 -28.91
N ALA A 239 5.12 -0.72 -28.09
CA ALA A 239 6.16 -1.63 -27.65
C ALA A 239 6.31 -1.60 -26.13
N TYR A 240 6.82 -2.70 -25.59
CA TYR A 240 7.22 -2.84 -24.20
C TYR A 240 8.74 -2.76 -24.10
N TYR A 241 9.23 -2.09 -23.06
CA TYR A 241 10.65 -1.90 -22.79
C TYR A 241 10.99 -2.48 -21.43
N VAL A 242 12.11 -3.20 -21.35
CA VAL A 242 12.72 -3.59 -20.09
C VAL A 242 13.73 -2.51 -19.72
N VAL A 243 13.52 -1.87 -18.57
CA VAL A 243 14.42 -0.86 -18.00
C VAL A 243 15.19 -1.49 -16.85
N VAL A 244 16.51 -1.40 -16.91
CA VAL A 244 17.42 -2.06 -15.97
C VAL A 244 18.34 -1.03 -15.32
N CYS A 245 18.43 -1.04 -13.99
CA CYS A 245 19.41 -0.26 -13.26
C CYS A 245 20.78 -0.97 -13.29
N ASP A 246 21.80 -0.27 -13.77
CA ASP A 246 23.21 -0.66 -13.60
C ASP A 246 23.88 0.29 -12.62
N ILE A 247 24.04 -0.18 -11.38
CA ILE A 247 24.51 0.65 -10.28
C ILE A 247 25.98 1.04 -10.45
N ALA A 248 26.81 0.16 -11.02
CA ALA A 248 28.24 0.41 -11.14
C ALA A 248 28.61 1.19 -12.42
N ALA A 249 27.75 1.15 -13.44
CA ALA A 249 27.95 1.90 -14.68
C ALA A 249 27.23 3.26 -14.70
N ASP A 250 26.59 3.66 -13.58
CA ASP A 250 25.82 4.90 -13.43
C ASP A 250 24.82 5.16 -14.57
N ARG A 251 24.03 4.13 -14.91
CA ARG A 251 23.06 4.24 -16.01
C ARG A 251 21.87 3.32 -15.86
N LEU A 252 20.78 3.71 -16.52
CA LEU A 252 19.68 2.83 -16.89
C LEU A 252 19.94 2.27 -18.29
N HIS A 253 19.69 0.99 -18.49
CA HIS A 253 19.69 0.37 -19.82
C HIS A 253 18.27 0.09 -20.29
N ILE A 254 17.99 0.40 -21.55
CA ILE A 254 16.66 0.27 -22.17
C ILE A 254 16.74 -0.80 -23.25
N PHE A 255 15.98 -1.87 -23.07
CA PHE A 255 15.90 -2.98 -24.01
C PHE A 255 14.49 -3.15 -24.56
N LEU A 256 14.37 -3.51 -25.83
CA LEU A 256 13.09 -3.90 -26.41
C LEU A 256 12.67 -5.27 -25.85
N ALA A 257 11.55 -5.35 -25.13
CA ALA A 257 11.15 -6.55 -24.38
C ALA A 257 10.91 -7.78 -25.27
N GLN A 258 10.57 -7.55 -26.54
CA GLN A 258 10.27 -8.60 -27.52
C GLN A 258 11.54 -9.26 -28.07
N THR A 259 12.55 -8.45 -28.43
CA THR A 259 13.76 -8.93 -29.13
C THR A 259 14.98 -9.03 -28.21
N GLY A 260 15.00 -8.29 -27.10
CA GLY A 260 16.20 -8.09 -26.27
C GLY A 260 17.28 -7.24 -26.92
N GLU A 261 16.93 -6.51 -27.98
CA GLU A 261 17.77 -5.46 -28.55
C GLU A 261 17.96 -4.33 -27.53
N HIS A 262 19.21 -3.93 -27.31
CA HIS A 262 19.54 -2.73 -26.54
C HIS A 262 19.35 -1.50 -27.44
N LEU A 263 18.61 -0.52 -26.95
CA LEU A 263 18.28 0.68 -27.73
C LEU A 263 19.18 1.86 -27.34
N PHE A 264 19.26 2.16 -26.04
CA PHE A 264 20.09 3.23 -25.49
C PHE A 264 20.25 3.08 -23.97
N SER A 265 21.06 3.95 -23.39
CA SER A 265 21.21 4.09 -21.94
C SER A 265 20.96 5.53 -21.50
N ILE A 266 20.41 5.71 -20.30
CA ILE A 266 20.20 7.02 -19.69
C ILE A 266 21.15 7.15 -18.49
N PRO A 267 22.00 8.20 -18.43
CA PRO A 267 22.89 8.40 -17.29
C PRO A 267 22.08 8.74 -16.03
N VAL A 268 22.27 7.96 -14.97
CA VAL A 268 21.70 8.19 -13.65
C VAL A 268 22.73 7.69 -12.65
N SER A 269 23.12 8.49 -11.66
CA SER A 269 24.13 8.05 -10.69
C SER A 269 23.58 6.92 -9.81
N SER A 270 24.31 5.80 -9.77
CA SER A 270 24.13 4.63 -8.91
C SER A 270 22.66 4.20 -8.73
N PRO A 271 21.94 3.88 -9.81
CA PRO A 271 20.51 3.57 -9.75
C PRO A 271 20.29 2.21 -9.06
N VAL A 272 19.30 2.15 -8.17
CA VAL A 272 19.00 0.96 -7.36
C VAL A 272 17.68 0.34 -7.77
N GLN A 273 16.58 1.10 -7.73
CA GLN A 273 15.25 0.67 -8.16
C GLN A 273 14.72 1.58 -9.25
N VAL A 274 13.84 1.02 -10.08
CA VAL A 274 13.12 1.76 -11.12
C VAL A 274 11.66 1.36 -11.09
N LEU A 275 10.76 2.34 -11.25
CA LEU A 275 9.31 2.13 -11.26
C LEU A 275 8.65 3.06 -12.27
N PHE A 276 7.68 2.55 -13.02
CA PHE A 276 6.82 3.39 -13.85
C PHE A 276 5.72 4.02 -12.98
N PRO A 277 5.47 5.33 -13.11
CA PRO A 277 4.30 5.96 -12.52
C PRO A 277 3.01 5.23 -12.89
N SER A 278 2.16 5.00 -11.89
CA SER A 278 0.88 4.30 -11.97
C SER A 278 -0.08 4.91 -12.98
N ARG A 279 0.02 6.22 -13.24
CA ARG A 279 -0.76 6.91 -14.27
C ARG A 279 -0.55 6.33 -15.68
N TYR A 280 0.61 5.71 -15.94
CA TYR A 280 0.89 5.08 -17.23
C TYR A 280 0.41 3.63 -17.32
N GLU A 281 -0.03 3.02 -16.21
CA GLU A 281 -0.57 1.65 -16.21
C GLU A 281 -2.03 1.59 -16.68
N LYS A 282 -2.70 2.74 -16.83
CA LYS A 282 -4.08 2.82 -17.34
C LYS A 282 -4.17 2.27 -18.77
N PRO A 283 -5.20 1.47 -19.10
CA PRO A 283 -5.41 0.99 -20.47
C PRO A 283 -5.45 2.13 -21.48
N ILE A 284 -4.69 1.99 -22.57
CA ILE A 284 -4.69 2.96 -23.67
C ILE A 284 -5.95 2.73 -24.51
N LYS A 285 -6.81 3.74 -24.62
CA LYS A 285 -7.96 3.69 -25.52
C LYS A 285 -7.48 3.71 -26.97
N THR A 286 -7.94 2.82 -27.83
CA THR A 286 -7.55 2.80 -29.25
C THR A 286 -8.71 3.28 -30.13
N PRO A 287 -8.50 4.25 -31.04
CA PRO A 287 -7.25 4.97 -31.29
C PRO A 287 -7.00 6.05 -30.21
N THR A 288 -5.76 6.12 -29.70
CA THR A 288 -5.27 7.31 -28.99
C THR A 288 -4.32 8.01 -29.94
N SER A 289 -4.42 9.33 -29.98
CA SER A 289 -3.58 10.16 -30.82
C SER A 289 -2.59 10.99 -30.02
N TYR A 290 -2.52 10.93 -28.69
CA TYR A 290 -1.64 11.80 -27.89
C TYR A 290 -0.87 11.03 -26.82
N PHE A 291 0.45 11.23 -26.75
CA PHE A 291 1.33 10.69 -25.71
C PHE A 291 2.29 11.77 -25.21
N GLU A 292 2.34 11.94 -23.89
CA GLU A 292 3.35 12.74 -23.20
C GLU A 292 4.65 11.95 -23.11
N THR A 293 5.78 12.66 -22.95
CA THR A 293 7.07 12.03 -22.64
C THR A 293 6.91 11.09 -21.45
N PRO A 294 7.23 9.79 -21.59
CA PRO A 294 7.15 8.86 -20.49
C PRO A 294 8.28 9.15 -19.50
N TYR A 295 7.98 9.05 -18.21
CA TYR A 295 8.98 9.17 -17.14
C TYR A 295 9.03 7.89 -16.31
N VAL A 296 10.16 7.69 -15.63
CA VAL A 296 10.35 6.63 -14.64
C VAL A 296 10.88 7.20 -13.35
N TYR A 297 10.40 6.66 -12.23
CA TYR A 297 10.99 6.89 -10.93
C TYR A 297 12.24 6.05 -10.76
N VAL A 298 13.31 6.65 -10.23
CA VAL A 298 14.59 5.96 -10.00
C VAL A 298 15.16 6.35 -8.65
N THR A 299 15.56 5.39 -7.83
CA THR A 299 16.27 5.66 -6.58
C THR A 299 17.78 5.50 -6.77
N SER A 300 18.56 6.30 -6.05
CA SER A 300 20.03 6.27 -6.10
C SER A 300 20.65 5.92 -4.76
N LYS A 301 21.67 5.07 -4.81
CA LYS A 301 22.46 4.65 -3.65
C LYS A 301 23.41 5.74 -3.17
N GLU A 302 24.20 6.33 -4.07
CA GLU A 302 25.29 7.25 -3.70
C GLU A 302 24.80 8.68 -3.52
N GLU A 303 23.83 9.12 -4.33
CA GLU A 303 23.24 10.44 -4.19
C GLU A 303 22.22 10.52 -3.03
N GLY A 304 21.79 9.39 -2.49
CA GLY A 304 20.75 9.34 -1.46
C GLY A 304 19.48 10.09 -1.89
N SER A 305 19.18 10.08 -3.20
CA SER A 305 18.12 10.85 -3.84
C SER A 305 17.27 9.96 -4.75
N ALA A 306 16.01 10.35 -4.96
CA ALA A 306 15.14 9.78 -5.98
C ALA A 306 14.95 10.78 -7.12
N PHE A 307 14.78 10.27 -8.33
CA PHE A 307 14.70 11.04 -9.55
C PHE A 307 13.49 10.64 -10.38
N LEU A 308 12.90 11.60 -11.07
CA LEU A 308 11.96 11.39 -12.16
C LEU A 308 12.75 11.56 -13.47
N VAL A 309 13.00 10.46 -14.15
CA VAL A 309 13.89 10.40 -15.31
C VAL A 309 13.05 10.22 -16.58
N PRO A 310 13.21 11.08 -17.60
CA PRO A 310 12.49 10.91 -18.86
C PRO A 310 13.03 9.68 -19.60
N LEU A 311 12.12 8.79 -20.00
CA LEU A 311 12.43 7.57 -20.73
C LEU A 311 12.45 7.86 -22.23
N VAL A 312 13.46 8.61 -22.67
CA VAL A 312 13.71 8.92 -24.08
C VAL A 312 15.20 8.78 -24.39
N ALA A 313 15.52 8.40 -25.62
CA ALA A 313 16.90 8.32 -26.08
C ALA A 313 17.63 9.66 -25.88
N PRO A 314 18.91 9.70 -25.52
CA PRO A 314 19.68 10.94 -25.54
C PRO A 314 19.79 11.45 -26.99
N PRO A 315 19.80 12.79 -27.22
CA PRO A 315 19.99 13.33 -28.56
C PRO A 315 21.32 12.84 -29.14
N HIS A 316 21.29 12.28 -30.34
CA HIS A 316 22.52 11.90 -31.05
C HIS A 316 23.28 13.16 -31.47
N ALA A 317 24.56 13.27 -31.09
CA ALA A 317 25.42 14.40 -31.41
C ALA A 317 25.72 14.58 -32.92
N ALA A 318 25.22 13.67 -33.78
CA ALA A 318 25.62 13.58 -35.19
C ALA A 318 24.57 14.08 -36.21
N ASP A 319 23.35 14.44 -35.80
CA ASP A 319 22.30 14.84 -36.74
C ASP A 319 21.75 16.25 -36.41
N VAL A 320 22.59 17.26 -36.67
CA VAL A 320 22.32 18.68 -36.36
C VAL A 320 21.45 19.37 -37.43
N THR A 321 20.94 18.65 -38.44
CA THR A 321 20.34 19.34 -39.59
C THR A 321 18.81 19.44 -39.66
N HIS A 322 18.00 18.76 -38.84
CA HIS A 322 16.55 18.98 -38.90
C HIS A 322 15.83 18.84 -37.54
N PHE A 323 15.16 19.93 -37.15
CA PHE A 323 14.29 20.10 -35.97
C PHE A 323 14.99 20.07 -34.61
N ILE A 324 15.75 21.12 -34.30
CA ILE A 324 15.94 21.54 -32.92
C ILE A 324 14.57 21.97 -32.40
N ASN A 325 13.85 21.08 -31.70
CA ASN A 325 12.76 21.52 -30.86
C ASN A 325 13.39 22.20 -29.62
N PRO A 326 13.23 23.52 -29.41
CA PRO A 326 13.83 24.23 -28.28
C PRO A 326 13.15 23.91 -26.96
N GLN A 327 12.11 23.06 -26.96
CA GLN A 327 11.45 22.57 -25.76
C GLN A 327 12.37 21.61 -25.02
N GLY A 328 13.20 22.19 -24.14
CA GLY A 328 13.74 21.60 -22.93
C GLY A 328 14.31 20.21 -23.09
N GLN A 329 15.64 20.12 -23.16
CA GLN A 329 16.38 18.91 -22.84
C GLN A 329 15.72 18.26 -21.62
N ALA A 330 15.08 17.10 -21.80
CA ALA A 330 14.34 16.46 -20.73
C ALA A 330 15.37 15.99 -19.70
N THR A 331 15.61 16.81 -18.70
CA THR A 331 16.57 16.55 -17.63
C THR A 331 15.90 15.71 -16.56
N ALA A 332 16.64 14.80 -15.93
CA ALA A 332 16.15 14.10 -14.76
C ALA A 332 15.80 15.11 -13.65
N TYR A 333 14.57 15.05 -13.15
CA TYR A 333 14.09 15.89 -12.06
C TYR A 333 14.38 15.21 -10.74
N ARG A 334 14.87 15.94 -9.75
CA ARG A 334 15.17 15.39 -8.43
C ARG A 334 13.91 15.43 -7.57
N ILE A 335 13.39 14.28 -7.16
CA ILE A 335 12.18 14.12 -6.34
C ILE A 335 12.48 14.40 -4.87
N THR A 336 13.62 13.94 -4.38
CA THR A 336 13.99 14.12 -2.97
C THR A 336 15.25 14.95 -2.82
N LYS A 337 15.31 15.77 -1.77
CA LYS A 337 16.53 16.51 -1.43
C LYS A 337 17.69 15.54 -1.22
N ARG A 338 18.89 15.93 -1.68
CA ARG A 338 20.12 15.18 -1.41
C ARG A 338 20.33 15.10 0.08
N VAL A 339 20.50 13.89 0.61
CA VAL A 339 20.96 13.71 1.98
C VAL A 339 22.23 12.88 1.96
N PRO A 340 23.38 13.46 2.31
CA PRO A 340 24.64 12.72 2.41
C PRO A 340 24.50 11.49 3.29
N TYR A 341 25.22 10.42 2.94
CA TYR A 341 25.25 9.14 3.67
C TYR A 341 23.91 8.38 3.74
N ARG A 342 22.90 8.80 2.98
CA ARG A 342 21.70 7.98 2.73
C ARG A 342 21.88 7.17 1.47
N SER A 343 21.21 6.01 1.46
CA SER A 343 21.14 5.11 0.30
C SER A 343 19.68 4.79 0.07
N LEU A 344 19.07 5.37 -0.96
CA LEU A 344 17.68 5.08 -1.25
C LEU A 344 17.58 3.76 -2.03
N SER A 345 16.57 2.96 -1.70
CA SER A 345 16.34 1.64 -2.27
C SER A 345 14.92 1.53 -2.83
N GLY A 346 14.01 0.88 -2.12
CA GLY A 346 12.62 0.64 -2.52
C GLY A 346 11.88 1.93 -2.85
N ILE A 347 11.11 1.90 -3.92
CA ILE A 347 10.21 2.97 -4.31
C ILE A 347 8.88 2.36 -4.73
N TYR A 348 7.79 2.97 -4.29
CA TYR A 348 6.44 2.58 -4.66
C TYR A 348 5.55 3.81 -4.74
N GLU A 349 4.76 3.92 -5.81
CA GLU A 349 3.72 4.94 -5.91
C GLU A 349 2.39 4.33 -5.51
N ASN A 350 1.74 4.90 -4.51
CA ASN A 350 0.39 4.53 -4.13
C ASN A 350 -0.60 5.24 -5.07
N PRO A 351 -1.26 4.52 -6.00
CA PRO A 351 -2.15 5.14 -6.98
C PRO A 351 -3.41 5.73 -6.36
N SER A 352 -3.85 5.23 -5.19
CA SER A 352 -5.09 5.65 -4.53
C SER A 352 -4.93 6.97 -3.76
N HIS A 353 -3.70 7.37 -3.47
CA HIS A 353 -3.40 8.57 -2.69
C HIS A 353 -2.36 9.48 -3.35
N GLU A 354 -1.88 9.10 -4.55
CA GLU A 354 -0.89 9.86 -5.32
C GLU A 354 0.36 10.21 -4.49
N MET A 355 0.79 9.28 -3.62
CA MET A 355 1.95 9.42 -2.74
C MET A 355 3.07 8.47 -3.17
N LEU A 356 4.31 8.89 -2.97
CA LEU A 356 5.50 8.05 -3.12
C LEU A 356 6.00 7.57 -1.76
N LEU A 357 6.13 6.26 -1.61
CA LEU A 357 6.86 5.62 -0.52
C LEU A 357 8.29 5.36 -1.00
N ILE A 358 9.26 5.91 -0.26
CA ILE A 358 10.68 5.76 -0.61
C ILE A 358 11.43 5.23 0.62
N ALA A 359 12.07 4.08 0.44
CA ALA A 359 12.89 3.43 1.45
C ALA A 359 14.31 4.03 1.49
N ASP A 360 14.75 4.32 2.70
CA ASP A 360 16.12 4.69 3.05
C ASP A 360 16.79 3.47 3.69
N ARG A 361 17.62 2.79 2.89
CA ARG A 361 18.30 1.55 3.26
C ARG A 361 19.23 1.76 4.45
N ALA A 362 20.03 2.84 4.42
CA ALA A 362 21.00 3.15 5.47
C ALA A 362 20.30 3.65 6.74
N GLY A 363 19.29 4.51 6.59
CA GLY A 363 18.51 5.04 7.70
C GLY A 363 17.43 4.11 8.25
N ARG A 364 17.25 2.91 7.67
CA ARG A 364 16.25 1.89 8.09
C ARG A 364 14.85 2.47 8.29
N ARG A 365 14.39 3.23 7.31
CA ARG A 365 13.07 3.90 7.34
C ARG A 365 12.43 3.96 5.97
N ILE A 366 11.13 4.23 5.96
CA ILE A 366 10.36 4.57 4.76
C ILE A 366 9.75 5.95 4.97
N SER A 367 9.88 6.79 3.96
CA SER A 367 9.38 8.16 3.96
C SER A 367 8.33 8.34 2.88
N THR A 368 7.37 9.20 3.15
CA THR A 368 6.28 9.53 2.23
C THR A 368 6.53 10.90 1.60
N TYR A 369 6.36 10.98 0.29
CA TYR A 369 6.46 12.21 -0.49
C TYR A 369 5.22 12.36 -1.38
N ALA A 370 4.87 13.60 -1.74
CA ALA A 370 3.86 13.84 -2.77
C ALA A 370 4.38 13.36 -4.14
N SER A 371 3.53 12.71 -4.94
CA SER A 371 3.88 12.38 -6.33
C SER A 371 4.17 13.67 -7.11
N PRO A 372 5.27 13.73 -7.90
CA PRO A 372 5.54 14.86 -8.80
C PRO A 372 4.41 15.15 -9.80
N PHE A 373 3.47 14.22 -10.00
CA PHE A 373 2.34 14.41 -10.91
C PHE A 373 1.09 15.01 -10.24
N LEU A 374 1.05 15.10 -8.91
CA LEU A 374 0.02 15.84 -8.16
C LEU A 374 0.21 17.34 -8.29
N MET A 375 1.46 17.76 -8.08
CA MET A 375 1.84 19.14 -8.19
C MET A 375 2.05 19.38 -9.68
N ASN A 376 1.27 20.26 -10.31
CA ASN A 376 1.62 20.82 -11.63
C ASN A 376 2.90 21.67 -11.58
N GLU A 377 3.78 21.42 -10.60
CA GLU A 377 5.08 22.03 -10.42
C GLU A 377 6.02 21.40 -11.45
N LYS A 378 5.98 21.98 -12.66
CA LYS A 378 7.10 21.95 -13.60
C LYS A 378 8.28 22.81 -13.11
N GLU A 379 8.26 23.25 -11.86
CA GLU A 379 9.35 23.98 -11.22
C GLU A 379 10.35 23.00 -10.63
N ALA A 380 11.63 23.35 -10.67
CA ALA A 380 12.77 22.48 -10.36
C ALA A 380 12.89 22.08 -8.86
N GLU A 381 11.81 22.17 -8.09
CA GLU A 381 11.80 21.89 -6.67
C GLU A 381 11.53 20.40 -6.37
N PRO A 382 12.20 19.81 -5.35
CA PRO A 382 11.90 18.46 -4.90
C PRO A 382 10.47 18.32 -4.38
N SER A 383 9.86 17.16 -4.61
CA SER A 383 8.55 16.80 -4.08
C SER A 383 8.44 17.06 -2.57
N SER A 384 7.28 17.58 -2.17
CA SER A 384 6.95 17.82 -0.77
C SER A 384 7.07 16.55 0.07
N PHE A 385 7.87 16.62 1.15
CA PHE A 385 7.97 15.56 2.15
C PHE A 385 6.72 15.58 3.03
N LEU A 386 5.99 14.47 3.09
CA LEU A 386 4.72 14.36 3.80
C LEU A 386 4.87 13.74 5.20
N GLY A 387 6.00 13.07 5.47
CA GLY A 387 6.28 12.47 6.77
C GLY A 387 7.02 11.15 6.67
N HIS A 388 7.29 10.55 7.83
CA HIS A 388 7.84 9.21 7.91
C HIS A 388 6.69 8.21 7.97
N PHE A 389 6.69 7.25 7.03
CA PHE A 389 5.79 6.11 7.07
C PHE A 389 6.22 5.15 8.19
N SER A 390 7.49 4.78 8.23
CA SER A 390 8.04 3.97 9.32
C SER A 390 9.49 4.36 9.57
N SER A 391 9.88 4.61 10.81
CA SER A 391 11.19 5.20 11.17
C SER A 391 12.16 4.26 11.88
N THR A 392 11.75 3.04 12.19
CA THR A 392 12.52 2.09 13.03
C THR A 392 12.42 0.67 12.50
N LEU A 393 12.82 0.45 11.25
CA LEU A 393 12.82 -0.89 10.67
C LEU A 393 13.98 -1.73 11.26
N PRO A 394 13.75 -3.02 11.54
CA PRO A 394 14.74 -3.86 12.20
C PRO A 394 15.93 -4.19 11.28
N ASP A 395 15.73 -4.16 9.95
CA ASP A 395 16.77 -4.31 8.94
C ASP A 395 16.58 -3.27 7.81
N GLN A 396 17.50 -3.26 6.85
CA GLN A 396 17.53 -2.37 5.70
C GLN A 396 16.38 -2.68 4.72
N PRO A 397 15.40 -1.78 4.53
CA PRO A 397 14.33 -1.98 3.55
C PRO A 397 14.87 -1.99 2.12
N GLU A 398 14.34 -2.87 1.27
CA GLU A 398 14.84 -3.06 -0.10
C GLU A 398 13.75 -2.87 -1.16
N PHE A 399 12.58 -3.52 -1.03
CA PHE A 399 11.44 -3.37 -1.95
C PHE A 399 10.16 -3.06 -1.19
N ILE A 400 9.25 -2.31 -1.83
CA ILE A 400 7.95 -1.89 -1.27
C ILE A 400 6.86 -2.31 -2.27
N LEU A 401 5.76 -2.86 -1.75
CA LEU A 401 4.58 -3.22 -2.53
C LEU A 401 3.32 -2.85 -1.75
N SER A 402 2.41 -2.07 -2.35
CA SER A 402 1.05 -1.94 -1.82
C SER A 402 0.15 -3.04 -2.38
N THR A 403 -0.72 -3.59 -1.56
CA THR A 403 -1.73 -4.57 -1.95
C THR A 403 -3.00 -4.39 -1.12
N MET A 404 -4.14 -4.86 -1.63
CA MET A 404 -5.38 -4.83 -0.86
C MET A 404 -5.30 -5.73 0.40
N VAL A 405 -5.92 -5.30 1.50
CA VAL A 405 -6.14 -6.10 2.71
C VAL A 405 -7.06 -7.27 2.41
N GLU A 406 -6.76 -8.41 3.01
CA GLU A 406 -7.24 -9.72 2.57
C GLU A 406 -8.75 -9.99 2.77
N GLN A 407 -9.52 -9.11 3.45
CA GLN A 407 -10.99 -9.00 3.30
C GLN A 407 -11.53 -7.67 3.87
N GLN A 408 -12.58 -7.13 3.24
CA GLN A 408 -13.45 -6.07 3.76
C GLN A 408 -14.49 -6.58 4.79
N SER A 409 -14.65 -7.89 4.94
CA SER A 409 -15.61 -8.50 5.88
C SER A 409 -15.18 -8.40 7.34
N SER A 410 -13.90 -8.11 7.58
CA SER A 410 -13.32 -7.81 8.89
C SER A 410 -13.09 -6.31 9.09
N ILE A 411 -13.44 -5.49 8.10
CA ILE A 411 -13.67 -4.05 8.30
C ILE A 411 -15.12 -3.94 8.80
N PRO A 412 -15.40 -3.21 9.89
CA PRO A 412 -16.76 -3.08 10.42
C PRO A 412 -17.68 -2.44 9.37
N PHE A 413 -18.47 -3.26 8.65
CA PHE A 413 -19.75 -3.04 7.94
C PHE A 413 -20.10 -1.68 7.27
N CYS A 414 -19.17 -0.74 7.11
CA CYS A 414 -19.51 0.64 6.71
C CYS A 414 -19.32 0.95 5.23
N TYR A 415 -18.69 0.07 4.44
CA TYR A 415 -18.44 0.32 3.01
C TYR A 415 -18.67 -0.94 2.16
N GLU A 416 -19.31 -0.76 1.00
CA GLU A 416 -19.56 -1.76 -0.04
C GLU A 416 -18.79 -1.35 -1.31
N LEU A 417 -18.09 -2.29 -1.95
CA LEU A 417 -17.42 -2.07 -3.25
C LEU A 417 -18.46 -2.24 -4.37
N SER A 418 -18.69 -1.20 -5.19
CA SER A 418 -19.59 -1.27 -6.34
C SER A 418 -18.93 -1.89 -7.56
N GLU A 419 -19.75 -2.29 -8.54
CA GLU A 419 -19.31 -2.96 -9.78
C GLU A 419 -18.34 -2.12 -10.63
N ASP A 420 -18.27 -0.81 -10.42
CA ASP A 420 -17.33 0.11 -11.06
C ASP A 420 -16.00 0.28 -10.32
N GLY A 421 -15.80 -0.44 -9.21
CA GLY A 421 -14.60 -0.37 -8.38
C GLY A 421 -14.56 0.81 -7.41
N SER A 422 -15.63 1.60 -7.29
CA SER A 422 -15.75 2.64 -6.27
C SER A 422 -16.32 2.10 -4.95
N PHE A 423 -16.05 2.79 -3.84
CA PHE A 423 -16.57 2.39 -2.52
C PHE A 423 -17.78 3.25 -2.15
N ARG A 424 -18.90 2.63 -1.77
CA ARG A 424 -20.12 3.28 -1.28
C ARG A 424 -20.29 3.03 0.21
N TYR A 425 -20.63 4.07 0.98
CA TYR A 425 -20.96 3.95 2.41
C TYR A 425 -22.29 3.21 2.61
N VAL A 426 -22.33 2.23 3.53
CA VAL A 426 -23.56 1.48 3.88
C VAL A 426 -23.93 1.71 5.35
N ALA A 427 -25.09 2.34 5.56
CA ALA A 427 -25.54 2.93 6.82
C ALA A 427 -25.96 1.96 7.95
N LEU A 428 -25.55 0.68 7.90
CA LEU A 428 -25.99 -0.35 8.87
C LEU A 428 -25.38 -0.17 10.27
N CYS A 429 -24.15 0.35 10.38
CA CYS A 429 -23.53 0.66 11.67
C CYS A 429 -24.19 1.88 12.35
N THR A 430 -24.55 2.91 11.59
CA THR A 430 -25.37 4.03 12.09
C THR A 430 -26.74 3.57 12.55
N ALA A 431 -27.35 2.58 11.89
CA ALA A 431 -28.62 2.00 12.35
C ALA A 431 -28.46 1.34 13.73
N GLY A 432 -27.40 0.56 13.96
CA GLY A 432 -27.14 -0.07 15.26
C GLY A 432 -27.01 0.94 16.42
N TYR A 433 -26.25 2.03 16.21
CA TYR A 433 -26.14 3.11 17.20
C TYR A 433 -27.45 3.86 17.42
N MET A 434 -28.22 4.12 16.35
CA MET A 434 -29.53 4.76 16.44
C MET A 434 -30.55 3.86 17.16
N TRP A 435 -30.49 2.55 16.96
CA TRP A 435 -31.32 1.58 17.70
C TRP A 435 -30.93 1.51 19.17
N ALA A 436 -29.63 1.46 19.50
CA ALA A 436 -29.16 1.46 20.89
C ALA A 436 -29.54 2.74 21.64
N LEU A 437 -29.35 3.91 21.01
CA LEU A 437 -29.79 5.20 21.54
C LEU A 437 -31.32 5.25 21.66
N GLY A 438 -32.06 4.77 20.65
CA GLY A 438 -33.51 4.70 20.68
C GLY A 438 -34.06 3.85 21.82
N VAL A 439 -33.44 2.69 22.09
CA VAL A 439 -33.78 1.81 23.21
C VAL A 439 -33.46 2.49 24.55
N LEU A 440 -32.29 3.14 24.67
CA LEU A 440 -31.90 3.89 25.87
C LEU A 440 -32.88 5.03 26.18
N PHE A 441 -33.23 5.84 25.16
CA PHE A 441 -34.20 6.93 25.30
C PHE A 441 -35.59 6.43 25.64
N SER A 442 -36.02 5.32 25.05
CA SER A 442 -37.31 4.68 25.38
C SER A 442 -37.34 4.22 26.84
N PHE A 443 -36.23 3.68 27.34
CA PHE A 443 -36.11 3.26 28.74
C PHE A 443 -36.12 4.45 29.70
N LEU A 444 -35.36 5.51 29.40
CA LEU A 444 -35.36 6.77 30.15
C LEU A 444 -36.76 7.38 30.20
N ALA A 445 -37.47 7.43 29.07
CA ALA A 445 -38.83 7.92 28.99
C ALA A 445 -39.79 7.06 29.85
N ALA A 446 -39.66 5.74 29.82
CA ALA A 446 -40.45 4.84 30.66
C ALA A 446 -40.19 5.05 32.16
N VAL A 447 -38.94 5.27 32.56
CA VAL A 447 -38.56 5.58 33.96
C VAL A 447 -39.16 6.92 34.37
N ILE A 448 -38.99 7.97 33.57
CA ILE A 448 -39.55 9.30 33.83
C ILE A 448 -41.07 9.21 33.93
N PHE A 449 -41.73 8.50 33.02
CA PHE A 449 -43.18 8.30 33.07
C PHE A 449 -43.62 7.55 34.33
N CYS A 450 -42.91 6.51 34.76
CA CYS A 450 -43.19 5.79 36.00
C CYS A 450 -43.05 6.69 37.23
N VAL A 451 -42.01 7.53 37.27
CA VAL A 451 -41.78 8.50 38.36
C VAL A 451 -42.89 9.55 38.37
N LEU A 452 -43.19 10.17 37.23
CA LEU A 452 -44.27 11.15 37.10
C LEU A 452 -45.63 10.56 37.48
N ARG A 453 -45.90 9.31 37.11
CA ARG A 453 -47.14 8.62 37.49
C ARG A 453 -47.21 8.34 39.00
N LYS A 454 -46.07 8.03 39.63
CA LYS A 454 -45.99 7.92 41.10
C LYS A 454 -46.16 9.26 41.79
N VAL A 455 -45.53 10.32 41.29
CA VAL A 455 -45.68 11.69 41.82
C VAL A 455 -47.13 12.14 41.69
N ARG A 456 -47.79 11.93 40.54
CA ARG A 456 -49.22 12.19 40.37
C ARG A 456 -50.08 11.39 41.33
N ARG A 457 -49.82 10.09 41.51
CA ARG A 457 -50.55 9.28 42.50
C ARG A 457 -50.33 9.77 43.93
N CYS A 458 -49.11 10.21 44.27
CA CYS A 458 -48.81 10.79 45.58
C CYS A 458 -49.51 12.15 45.77
N GLN A 459 -49.58 12.99 44.74
CA GLN A 459 -50.33 14.25 44.75
C GLN A 459 -51.84 14.01 44.83
N GLU A 460 -52.38 13.02 44.12
CA GLU A 460 -53.80 12.63 44.21
C GLU A 460 -54.14 12.04 45.58
N TRP A 461 -53.25 11.27 46.19
CA TRP A 461 -53.41 10.80 47.57
C TRP A 461 -53.30 11.93 48.59
N SER A 462 -52.33 12.83 48.44
CA SER A 462 -52.20 14.03 49.28
C SER A 462 -53.44 14.93 49.15
N SER A 463 -54.01 15.07 47.96
CA SER A 463 -55.25 15.82 47.70
C SER A 463 -56.48 15.15 48.32
N LYS A 464 -56.56 13.81 48.29
CA LYS A 464 -57.66 13.06 48.93
C LYS A 464 -57.57 13.04 50.46
N TYR A 465 -56.38 12.98 51.04
CA TYR A 465 -56.19 13.00 52.50
C TYR A 465 -56.12 14.43 53.07
N GLY A 466 -55.74 15.44 52.28
CA GLY A 466 -55.79 16.86 52.65
C GLY A 466 -57.21 17.43 52.72
N LYS A 467 -58.23 16.71 52.26
CA LYS A 467 -59.65 17.07 52.43
C LYS A 467 -60.36 16.35 53.58
N ALA A 468 -59.67 15.45 54.30
CA ALA A 468 -60.27 14.65 55.37
C ALA A 468 -59.90 15.11 56.79
N ALA A 469 -59.12 16.18 56.96
CA ALA A 469 -58.84 16.75 58.27
C ALA A 469 -59.03 18.26 58.21
N VAL A 470 -60.20 18.72 58.66
CA VAL A 470 -60.44 19.77 59.67
C VAL A 470 -61.95 20.10 59.55
N GLN A 471 -62.80 19.25 60.13
CA GLN A 471 -64.10 19.70 60.64
C GLN A 471 -63.88 19.99 62.12
N ILE A 472 -63.67 21.26 62.44
CA ILE A 472 -63.73 21.76 63.82
C ILE A 472 -65.21 21.95 64.14
N PRO A 473 -65.79 21.25 65.13
CA PRO A 473 -67.11 21.55 65.63
C PRO A 473 -66.96 22.61 66.74
N THR A 474 -67.36 23.84 66.45
CA THR A 474 -67.52 24.89 67.46
C THR A 474 -68.92 25.45 67.38
N ASN A 475 -69.76 25.05 68.33
CA ASN A 475 -71.00 25.72 68.71
C ASN A 475 -71.31 25.38 70.17
N THR A 476 -70.89 26.23 71.11
CA THR A 476 -71.64 26.74 72.28
C THR A 476 -70.72 27.65 73.13
N PRO A 477 -71.27 28.58 73.92
CA PRO A 477 -70.89 29.99 73.84
C PRO A 477 -70.27 30.56 75.11
N ALA A 478 -69.72 31.77 74.94
CA ALA A 478 -69.62 32.89 75.88
C ALA A 478 -69.16 32.58 77.33
N GLU A 479 -67.94 33.01 77.64
CA GLU A 479 -67.65 33.60 78.94
C GLU A 479 -66.75 34.82 78.76
N GLU A 480 -67.08 35.85 79.56
CA GLU A 480 -66.69 37.24 79.43
C GLU A 480 -65.28 37.55 79.98
N ALA A 481 -64.62 38.49 79.30
CA ALA A 481 -63.76 39.55 79.86
C ALA A 481 -62.41 39.18 80.56
N PRO A 482 -61.49 40.15 80.79
CA PRO A 482 -61.42 41.54 80.33
C PRO A 482 -60.11 41.92 79.58
N LEU A 483 -60.20 43.09 78.94
CA LEU A 483 -59.12 43.93 78.44
C LEU A 483 -58.18 44.40 79.56
N VAL A 484 -56.87 44.34 79.29
CA VAL A 484 -55.80 45.22 79.80
C VAL A 484 -54.78 45.28 78.64
N ASP A 485 -54.87 46.25 77.75
CA ASP A 485 -54.36 47.62 77.84
C ASP A 485 -52.85 47.71 78.11
N ASP A 486 -52.16 48.05 77.03
CA ASP A 486 -51.12 49.05 76.93
C ASP A 486 -49.75 48.89 77.61
N ASN A 487 -48.79 49.00 76.70
CA ASN A 487 -47.52 49.71 76.80
C ASN A 487 -46.26 48.98 77.26
N HIS A 488 -45.22 49.35 76.51
CA HIS A 488 -43.80 49.22 76.81
C HIS A 488 -43.20 47.82 76.58
N VAL A 489 -42.03 47.64 75.98
CA VAL A 489 -40.94 48.54 75.56
C VAL A 489 -39.94 47.68 74.79
N GLU A 490 -39.23 48.29 73.83
CA GLU A 490 -37.90 47.91 73.30
C GLU A 490 -37.68 46.46 72.79
N GLY A 491 -37.14 46.21 71.60
CA GLY A 491 -35.96 46.84 71.02
C GLY A 491 -34.86 45.77 70.92
N TYR A 492 -34.30 45.65 69.71
CA TYR A 492 -33.06 44.91 69.36
C TYR A 492 -33.07 43.37 69.54
N GLY A 493 -32.52 42.57 68.64
CA GLY A 493 -31.64 42.90 67.53
C GLY A 493 -31.32 41.68 66.66
N THR A 494 -30.60 42.04 65.62
CA THR A 494 -29.91 41.31 64.57
C THR A 494 -28.98 40.17 64.99
N ALA A 495 -28.62 39.40 63.94
CA ALA A 495 -27.46 38.52 63.75
C ALA A 495 -27.69 37.08 64.25
N THR A 496 -27.61 36.03 63.43
CA THR A 496 -26.87 35.75 62.18
C THR A 496 -27.59 34.69 61.38
#